data_AF-A0A6M3XNE5-F1
#
_entry.id   AF-A0A6M3XNE5-F1
#
_cell.length_a   1.000
_cell.length_b   1.000
_cell.length_c   1.000
_cell.angle_alpha   90.00
_cell.angle_beta   90.00
_cell.angle_gamma   90.00
#
_symmetry.space_group_name_H-M   'P 1'
#
loop_
_entity.id
_entity.type
_entity.pdbx_description
1 polymer ?
#
loop_
_entity_poly.entity_id
_entity_poly.type
_entity_poly.pdbx_seq_one_letter_code
_entity_poly.pdbx_strand_id
1 'polypeptide(L)'
;MEELKKKATELGVEFTDETTKDDLNALITKREEELSSDLDYLKKQVEFYKTESKKAFEKRDVAMKDKKLLADKTKELEDKLKNAVDKEELEKLQKEFKDLKVYKEEIERLKEEEESKKLDEVQRSKLQFEKEMKKMQDQFDEMKTTLEREKEEAKTKEKVFQKQVETLRGSRLEADVLRSATKNNAWNPDQIVALVKGFFTYDEQLDKYTHLVRDDKGKIVDEQSVDEFIKVYLSKEENENLVKSTIKTDTTFSTNTQTTTNVGIKTTTKGKYKADDPQIIKEATDKNLPPADWAEIKERMENKQNSMREKKQK
;
A
#
# COMPACT_ATOMS: atom_id res chain seq x y z
N MET A 1 -1.10 70.67 4.30
CA MET A 1 -0.09 69.92 3.54
C MET A 1 0.25 68.62 4.24
N GLU A 2 0.54 68.66 5.54
CA GLU A 2 0.86 67.46 6.35
C GLU A 2 -0.26 66.40 6.35
N GLU A 3 -1.53 66.81 6.48
CA GLU A 3 -2.69 65.91 6.38
C GLU A 3 -2.84 65.24 5.00
N LEU A 4 -2.49 65.95 3.92
CA LEU A 4 -2.55 65.43 2.56
C LEU A 4 -1.39 64.46 2.30
N LYS A 5 -0.19 64.77 2.79
CA LYS A 5 0.96 63.85 2.76
C LYS A 5 0.63 62.54 3.48
N LYS A 6 -0.01 62.61 4.66
CA LYS A 6 -0.46 61.44 5.42
C LYS A 6 -1.49 60.61 4.65
N LYS A 7 -2.51 61.26 4.08
CA LYS A 7 -3.55 60.59 3.28
C LYS A 7 -2.98 59.94 2.00
N ALA A 8 -2.03 60.59 1.34
CA ALA A 8 -1.30 60.03 0.20
C ALA A 8 -0.48 58.79 0.59
N THR A 9 0.25 58.84 1.71
CA THR A 9 0.99 57.66 2.20
C THR A 9 0.08 56.49 2.58
N GLU A 10 -1.08 56.76 3.21
CA GLU A 10 -2.06 55.72 3.57
C GLU A 10 -2.66 55.05 2.33
N LEU A 11 -2.81 55.79 1.23
CA LEU A 11 -3.29 55.28 -0.06
C LEU A 11 -2.18 54.72 -0.97
N GLY A 12 -0.92 54.74 -0.52
CA GLY A 12 0.24 54.25 -1.27
C GLY A 12 0.61 55.12 -2.47
N VAL A 13 0.27 56.40 -2.47
CA VAL A 13 0.61 57.36 -3.53
C VAL A 13 2.02 57.91 -3.29
N GLU A 14 2.92 57.68 -4.24
CA GLU A 14 4.29 58.24 -4.21
C GLU A 14 4.26 59.75 -4.53
N PHE A 15 4.89 60.57 -3.70
CA PHE A 15 5.05 62.00 -3.93
C PHE A 15 6.42 62.48 -3.46
N THR A 16 6.87 63.62 -4.00
CA THR A 16 8.16 64.24 -3.68
C THR A 16 7.96 65.54 -2.89
N ASP A 17 9.00 66.06 -2.24
CA ASP A 17 8.88 67.31 -1.46
C ASP A 17 8.62 68.56 -2.32
N GLU A 18 8.82 68.46 -3.64
CA GLU A 18 8.50 69.51 -4.63
C GLU A 18 7.06 69.45 -5.15
N THR A 19 6.29 68.42 -4.79
CA THR A 19 4.91 68.24 -5.26
C THR A 19 3.98 69.30 -4.67
N THR A 20 3.30 70.05 -5.54
CA THR A 20 2.39 71.11 -5.10
C THR A 20 1.15 70.53 -4.41
N LYS A 21 0.47 71.35 -3.61
CA LYS A 21 -0.74 70.95 -2.89
C LYS A 21 -1.84 70.45 -3.83
N ASP A 22 -1.97 71.10 -4.99
CA ASP A 22 -3.03 70.80 -5.95
C ASP A 22 -2.73 69.52 -6.73
N ASP A 23 -1.46 69.29 -7.09
CA ASP A 23 -1.02 68.04 -7.73
C ASP A 23 -1.17 66.83 -6.79
N LEU A 24 -0.81 66.99 -5.51
CA LEU A 24 -0.95 65.93 -4.51
C LEU A 24 -2.42 65.57 -4.27
N ASN A 25 -3.30 66.57 -4.23
CA ASN A 25 -4.75 66.33 -4.15
C ASN A 25 -5.28 65.59 -5.37
N ALA A 26 -4.87 65.97 -6.57
CA ALA A 26 -5.29 65.29 -7.79
C ALA A 26 -4.85 63.81 -7.83
N LEU A 27 -3.63 63.51 -7.36
CA LEU A 27 -3.13 62.13 -7.26
C LEU A 27 -3.89 61.30 -6.22
N ILE A 28 -4.21 61.89 -5.06
CA ILE A 28 -5.04 61.24 -4.04
C ILE A 28 -6.43 60.92 -4.60
N THR A 29 -7.11 61.90 -5.21
CA THR A 29 -8.46 61.71 -5.74
C THR A 29 -8.48 60.65 -6.83
N LYS A 30 -7.52 60.68 -7.76
CA LYS A 30 -7.39 59.64 -8.79
C LYS A 30 -7.19 58.25 -8.18
N ARG A 31 -6.37 58.13 -7.13
CA ARG A 31 -6.14 56.85 -6.45
C ARG A 31 -7.36 56.36 -5.68
N GLU A 32 -8.12 57.26 -5.07
CA GLU A 32 -9.40 56.94 -4.40
C GLU A 32 -10.46 56.45 -5.41
N GLU A 33 -10.51 57.05 -6.60
CA GLU A 33 -11.40 56.61 -7.69
C GLU A 33 -11.00 55.22 -8.22
N GLU A 34 -9.71 54.96 -8.42
CA GLU A 34 -9.19 53.65 -8.82
C GLU A 34 -9.52 52.57 -7.78
N LEU A 35 -9.22 52.82 -6.49
CA LEU A 35 -9.54 51.90 -5.41
C LEU A 35 -11.04 51.64 -5.28
N SER A 36 -11.87 52.67 -5.44
CA SER A 36 -13.32 52.51 -5.45
C SER A 36 -13.77 51.59 -6.58
N SER A 37 -13.17 51.73 -7.78
CA SER A 37 -13.49 50.88 -8.93
C SER A 37 -13.05 49.42 -8.74
N ASP A 38 -11.87 49.19 -8.15
CA ASP A 38 -11.35 47.87 -7.85
C ASP A 38 -12.20 47.16 -6.78
N LEU A 39 -12.67 47.90 -5.78
CA LEU A 39 -13.47 47.38 -4.68
C LEU A 39 -14.88 46.98 -5.17
N ASP A 40 -15.45 47.74 -6.10
CA ASP A 40 -16.71 47.38 -6.77
C ASP A 40 -16.55 46.18 -7.71
N TYR A 41 -15.41 46.06 -8.40
CA TYR A 41 -15.08 44.86 -9.17
C TYR A 41 -14.97 43.62 -8.27
N LEU A 42 -14.26 43.73 -7.15
CA LEU A 42 -14.08 42.63 -6.19
C LEU A 42 -15.41 42.20 -5.58
N LYS A 43 -16.29 43.14 -5.22
CA LYS A 43 -17.65 42.84 -4.73
C LYS A 43 -18.46 42.07 -5.75
N LYS A 44 -18.48 42.50 -7.01
CA LYS A 44 -19.17 41.79 -8.11
C LYS A 44 -18.62 40.39 -8.31
N GLN A 45 -17.30 40.22 -8.21
CA GLN A 45 -16.65 38.92 -8.38
C GLN A 45 -16.95 37.97 -7.21
N VAL A 46 -16.93 38.46 -5.97
CA VAL A 46 -17.34 37.68 -4.78
C VAL A 46 -18.80 37.26 -4.88
N GLU A 47 -19.68 38.15 -5.31
CA GLU A 47 -21.10 37.85 -5.49
C GLU A 47 -21.34 36.82 -6.62
N PHE A 48 -20.59 36.93 -7.72
CA PHE A 48 -20.56 35.92 -8.77
C PHE A 48 -20.13 34.54 -8.22
N TYR A 49 -19.02 34.44 -7.50
CA TYR A 49 -18.59 33.15 -6.93
C TYR A 49 -19.55 32.60 -5.87
N LYS A 50 -20.21 33.48 -5.10
CA LYS A 50 -21.24 33.09 -4.13
C LYS A 50 -22.48 32.50 -4.81
N THR A 51 -22.90 33.08 -5.93
CA THR A 51 -24.03 32.54 -6.71
C THR A 51 -23.68 31.25 -7.44
N GLU A 52 -22.49 31.15 -8.04
CA GLU A 52 -22.02 29.93 -8.70
C GLU A 52 -21.81 28.77 -7.72
N SER A 53 -21.21 29.02 -6.55
CA SER A 53 -21.08 28.00 -5.51
C SER A 53 -22.42 27.50 -5.00
N LYS A 54 -23.41 28.39 -4.81
CA LYS A 54 -24.77 28.00 -4.44
C LYS A 54 -25.40 27.07 -5.49
N LYS A 55 -25.30 27.41 -6.79
CA LYS A 55 -25.77 26.53 -7.88
C LYS A 55 -25.07 25.18 -7.89
N ALA A 56 -23.76 25.16 -7.62
CA ALA A 56 -22.99 23.91 -7.57
C ALA A 56 -23.44 23.01 -6.41
N PHE A 57 -23.70 23.59 -5.24
CA PHE A 57 -24.24 22.83 -4.10
C PHE A 57 -25.64 22.31 -4.36
N GLU A 58 -26.53 23.11 -4.96
CA GLU A 58 -27.88 22.65 -5.34
C GLU A 58 -27.81 21.47 -6.34
N LYS A 59 -26.95 21.54 -7.36
CA LYS A 59 -26.73 20.43 -8.31
C LYS A 59 -26.19 19.18 -7.61
N ARG A 60 -25.23 19.33 -6.71
CA ARG A 60 -24.66 18.22 -5.92
C ARG A 60 -25.75 17.55 -5.09
N ASP A 61 -26.58 18.34 -4.42
CA ASP A 61 -27.60 17.83 -3.51
C ASP A 61 -28.73 17.12 -4.28
N VAL A 62 -29.11 17.60 -5.48
CA VAL A 62 -30.00 16.88 -6.40
C VAL A 62 -29.38 15.56 -6.85
N ALA A 63 -28.13 15.57 -7.30
CA ALA A 63 -27.44 14.36 -7.72
C ALA A 63 -27.29 13.32 -6.59
N MET A 64 -27.09 13.76 -5.34
CA MET A 64 -27.07 12.87 -4.18
C MET A 64 -28.43 12.25 -3.89
N LYS A 65 -29.53 13.02 -4.02
CA LYS A 65 -30.89 12.50 -3.90
C LYS A 65 -31.20 11.47 -4.99
N ASP A 66 -30.85 11.77 -6.23
CA ASP A 66 -31.04 10.86 -7.36
C ASP A 66 -30.24 9.57 -7.21
N LYS A 67 -28.97 9.69 -6.77
CA LYS A 67 -28.11 8.54 -6.47
C LYS A 67 -28.75 7.64 -5.40
N LYS A 68 -29.31 8.23 -4.33
CA LYS A 68 -29.97 7.49 -3.28
C LYS A 68 -31.23 6.78 -3.78
N LEU A 69 -32.08 7.48 -4.54
CA LEU A 69 -33.28 6.92 -5.16
C LEU A 69 -32.95 5.76 -6.10
N LEU A 70 -31.89 5.88 -6.90
CA LEU A 70 -31.42 4.82 -7.77
C LEU A 70 -30.92 3.62 -6.97
N ALA A 71 -30.10 3.83 -5.93
CA ALA A 71 -29.60 2.75 -5.08
C ALA A 71 -30.74 2.00 -4.36
N ASP A 72 -31.75 2.72 -3.86
CA ASP A 72 -32.92 2.13 -3.22
C ASP A 72 -33.74 1.29 -4.23
N LYS A 73 -33.92 1.78 -5.47
CA LYS A 73 -34.55 1.01 -6.56
C LYS A 73 -33.73 -0.21 -6.98
N THR A 74 -32.41 -0.10 -7.05
CA THR A 74 -31.54 -1.24 -7.38
C THR A 74 -31.66 -2.31 -6.30
N LYS A 75 -31.66 -1.92 -5.03
CA LYS A 75 -31.86 -2.85 -3.91
C LYS A 75 -33.25 -3.50 -3.93
N GLU A 76 -34.30 -2.73 -4.21
CA GLU A 76 -35.66 -3.26 -4.36
C GLU A 76 -35.75 -4.28 -5.52
N LEU A 77 -35.10 -4.00 -6.66
CA LEU A 77 -35.02 -4.91 -7.79
C LEU A 77 -34.18 -6.15 -7.48
N GLU A 78 -33.07 -6.02 -6.75
CA GLU A 78 -32.26 -7.15 -6.28
C GLU A 78 -33.03 -8.04 -5.31
N ASP A 79 -33.78 -7.45 -4.37
CA ASP A 79 -34.59 -8.20 -3.41
C ASP A 79 -35.77 -8.88 -4.12
N LYS A 80 -36.38 -8.24 -5.12
CA LYS A 80 -37.35 -8.90 -6.01
C LYS A 80 -36.71 -10.04 -6.79
N LEU A 81 -35.51 -9.88 -7.33
CA LEU A 81 -34.81 -10.93 -8.08
C LEU A 81 -34.40 -12.11 -7.18
N LYS A 82 -34.06 -11.86 -5.91
CA LYS A 82 -33.75 -12.91 -4.92
C LYS A 82 -35.00 -13.67 -4.48
N ASN A 83 -36.15 -13.00 -4.42
CA ASN A 83 -37.39 -13.58 -3.90
C ASN A 83 -38.34 -14.12 -5.00
N ALA A 84 -38.19 -13.71 -6.26
CA ALA A 84 -39.12 -14.03 -7.33
C ALA A 84 -38.71 -15.25 -8.18
N VAL A 85 -37.64 -15.97 -7.84
CA VAL A 85 -37.10 -16.95 -8.77
C VAL A 85 -37.33 -18.38 -8.29
N ASP A 86 -38.44 -18.96 -8.76
CA ASP A 86 -38.47 -20.39 -9.05
C ASP A 86 -37.42 -20.66 -10.14
N LYS A 87 -36.50 -21.58 -9.86
CA LYS A 87 -35.39 -21.94 -10.75
C LYS A 87 -35.87 -22.29 -12.17
N GLU A 88 -37.09 -22.80 -12.30
CA GLU A 88 -37.74 -23.10 -13.59
C GLU A 88 -38.17 -21.86 -14.37
N GLU A 89 -38.63 -20.80 -13.70
CA GLU A 89 -38.94 -19.51 -14.36
C GLU A 89 -37.65 -18.80 -14.78
N LEU A 90 -36.56 -18.92 -14.02
CA LEU A 90 -35.24 -18.40 -14.44
C LEU A 90 -34.74 -19.08 -15.72
N GLU A 91 -34.87 -20.41 -15.80
CA GLU A 91 -34.43 -21.17 -16.97
C GLU A 91 -35.28 -20.84 -18.20
N LYS A 92 -36.60 -20.59 -18.02
CA LYS A 92 -37.46 -20.08 -19.10
C LYS A 92 -37.08 -18.66 -19.51
N LEU A 93 -36.88 -17.74 -18.55
CA LEU A 93 -36.45 -16.37 -18.84
C LEU A 93 -35.09 -16.34 -19.54
N GLN A 94 -34.15 -17.20 -19.15
CA GLN A 94 -32.84 -17.30 -19.80
C GLN A 94 -32.95 -17.83 -21.24
N LYS A 95 -33.88 -18.75 -21.51
CA LYS A 95 -34.17 -19.22 -22.87
C LYS A 95 -34.81 -18.12 -23.70
N GLU A 96 -35.87 -17.48 -23.20
CA GLU A 96 -36.52 -16.35 -23.87
C GLU A 96 -35.56 -15.19 -24.12
N PHE A 97 -34.65 -14.92 -23.17
CA PHE A 97 -33.62 -13.89 -23.34
C PHE A 97 -32.59 -14.26 -24.40
N LYS A 98 -32.20 -15.54 -24.49
CA LYS A 98 -31.34 -16.03 -25.59
C LYS A 98 -32.04 -15.93 -26.94
N ASP A 99 -33.30 -16.33 -27.00
CA ASP A 99 -34.10 -16.29 -28.23
C ASP A 99 -34.34 -14.83 -28.69
N LEU A 100 -34.63 -13.91 -27.75
CA LEU A 100 -34.72 -12.47 -28.01
C LEU A 100 -33.40 -11.88 -28.47
N LYS A 101 -32.27 -12.34 -27.93
CA LYS A 101 -30.95 -11.89 -28.35
C LYS A 101 -30.65 -12.32 -29.78
N VAL A 102 -30.91 -13.59 -30.11
CA VAL A 102 -30.77 -14.11 -31.48
C VAL A 102 -31.71 -13.38 -32.44
N TYR A 103 -32.97 -13.14 -32.04
CA TYR A 103 -33.93 -12.39 -32.85
C TYR A 103 -33.51 -10.93 -33.08
N LYS A 104 -32.95 -10.27 -32.06
CA LYS A 104 -32.44 -8.90 -32.18
C LYS A 104 -31.21 -8.84 -33.11
N GLU A 105 -30.28 -9.77 -32.97
CA GLU A 105 -29.12 -9.90 -33.87
C GLU A 105 -29.57 -10.16 -35.31
N GLU A 106 -30.60 -10.99 -35.51
CA GLU A 106 -31.19 -11.27 -36.82
C GLU A 106 -31.89 -10.04 -37.42
N ILE A 107 -32.64 -9.27 -36.62
CA ILE A 107 -33.25 -8.01 -37.05
C ILE A 107 -32.21 -6.95 -37.37
N GLU A 108 -31.16 -6.80 -36.55
CA GLU A 108 -30.06 -5.86 -36.84
C GLU A 108 -29.33 -6.26 -38.12
N ARG A 109 -29.10 -7.56 -38.34
CA ARG A 109 -28.52 -8.07 -39.59
C ARG A 109 -29.40 -7.78 -40.81
N LEU A 110 -30.71 -8.00 -40.71
CA LEU A 110 -31.66 -7.73 -41.79
C LEU A 110 -31.80 -6.23 -42.07
N LYS A 111 -31.81 -5.39 -41.03
CA LYS A 111 -31.79 -3.93 -41.18
C LYS A 111 -30.49 -3.44 -41.80
N GLU A 112 -29.35 -4.00 -41.41
CA GLU A 112 -28.06 -3.70 -42.03
C GLU A 112 -28.02 -4.15 -43.49
N GLU A 113 -28.61 -5.28 -43.86
CA GLU A 113 -28.72 -5.70 -45.27
C GLU A 113 -29.65 -4.79 -46.09
N GLU A 114 -30.77 -4.33 -45.52
CA GLU A 114 -31.67 -3.37 -46.18
C GLU A 114 -31.07 -1.96 -46.30
N GLU A 115 -30.36 -1.49 -45.28
CA GLU A 115 -29.63 -0.22 -45.30
C GLU A 115 -28.44 -0.33 -46.27
N SER A 116 -27.69 -1.41 -46.23
CA SER A 116 -26.61 -1.68 -47.19
C SER A 116 -27.11 -1.65 -48.64
N LYS A 117 -28.34 -2.10 -48.93
CA LYS A 117 -28.92 -2.03 -50.28
C LYS A 117 -29.39 -0.63 -50.70
N LYS A 118 -29.55 0.30 -49.75
CA LYS A 118 -30.03 1.69 -49.99
C LYS A 118 -28.94 2.75 -49.91
N LEU A 119 -27.80 2.45 -49.32
CA LEU A 119 -26.69 3.38 -49.11
C LEU A 119 -25.64 3.26 -50.23
N ASP A 120 -25.15 4.41 -50.71
CA ASP A 120 -24.05 4.52 -51.67
C ASP A 120 -22.76 3.88 -51.08
N GLU A 121 -21.86 3.40 -51.95
CA GLU A 121 -20.65 2.64 -51.58
C GLU A 121 -19.79 3.36 -50.51
N VAL A 122 -19.79 4.69 -50.54
CA VAL A 122 -19.13 5.59 -49.57
C VAL A 122 -19.73 5.48 -48.16
N GLN A 123 -21.04 5.36 -48.03
CA GLN A 123 -21.69 5.30 -46.73
C GLN A 123 -21.59 3.91 -46.09
N ARG A 124 -21.55 2.83 -46.89
CA ARG A 124 -21.18 1.48 -46.39
C ARG A 124 -19.76 1.46 -45.82
N SER A 125 -18.82 2.06 -46.53
CA SER A 125 -17.43 2.16 -46.08
C SER A 125 -17.32 2.94 -44.76
N LYS A 126 -18.06 4.04 -44.63
CA LYS A 126 -18.09 4.84 -43.39
C LYS A 126 -18.65 4.07 -42.19
N LEU A 127 -19.71 3.28 -42.38
CA LEU A 127 -20.31 2.46 -41.32
C LEU A 127 -19.37 1.33 -40.87
N GLN A 128 -18.66 0.68 -41.81
CA GLN A 128 -17.64 -0.31 -41.47
C GLN A 128 -16.48 0.30 -40.68
N PHE A 129 -16.03 1.49 -41.09
CA PHE A 129 -14.96 2.21 -40.40
C PHE A 129 -15.36 2.61 -38.97
N GLU A 130 -16.60 3.08 -38.76
CA GLU A 130 -17.12 3.38 -37.42
C GLU A 130 -17.19 2.14 -36.52
N LYS A 131 -17.60 0.99 -37.08
CA LYS A 131 -17.60 -0.28 -36.34
C LYS A 131 -16.20 -0.72 -35.94
N GLU A 132 -15.22 -0.61 -36.85
CA GLU A 132 -13.83 -0.94 -36.54
C GLU A 132 -13.23 0.01 -35.50
N MET A 133 -13.50 1.31 -35.61
CA MET A 133 -13.09 2.30 -34.61
C MET A 133 -13.67 2.01 -33.24
N LYS A 134 -14.96 1.67 -33.17
CA LYS A 134 -15.61 1.30 -31.90
C LYS A 134 -14.99 0.05 -31.30
N LYS A 135 -14.73 -0.97 -32.11
CA LYS A 135 -14.07 -2.20 -31.67
C LYS A 135 -12.65 -1.95 -31.16
N MET A 136 -11.86 -1.09 -31.84
CA MET A 136 -10.55 -0.69 -31.35
C MET A 136 -10.65 0.07 -30.03
N GLN A 137 -11.65 0.93 -29.88
CA GLN A 137 -11.84 1.70 -28.66
C GLN A 137 -12.24 0.81 -27.48
N ASP A 138 -13.15 -0.15 -27.68
CA ASP A 138 -13.51 -1.15 -26.68
C ASP A 138 -12.29 -1.99 -26.27
N GLN A 139 -11.45 -2.41 -27.22
CA GLN A 139 -10.20 -3.13 -26.95
C GLN A 139 -9.18 -2.27 -26.18
N PHE A 140 -9.12 -0.97 -26.48
CA PHE A 140 -8.25 -0.04 -25.79
C PHE A 140 -8.68 0.17 -24.35
N ASP A 141 -9.99 0.34 -24.11
CA ASP A 141 -10.55 0.47 -22.78
C ASP A 141 -10.36 -0.83 -21.97
N GLU A 142 -10.56 -2.00 -22.58
CA GLU A 142 -10.27 -3.29 -21.95
C GLU A 142 -8.78 -3.40 -21.58
N MET A 143 -7.86 -3.11 -22.50
CA MET A 143 -6.42 -3.10 -22.20
C MET A 143 -6.06 -2.11 -21.09
N LYS A 144 -6.70 -0.95 -21.04
CA LYS A 144 -6.44 0.04 -19.99
C LYS A 144 -6.86 -0.51 -18.62
N THR A 145 -8.04 -1.12 -18.54
CA THR A 145 -8.52 -1.73 -17.29
C THR A 145 -7.66 -2.90 -16.83
N THR A 146 -7.18 -3.75 -17.74
CA THR A 146 -6.29 -4.87 -17.38
C THR A 146 -4.93 -4.37 -16.89
N LEU A 147 -4.37 -3.35 -17.53
CA LEU A 147 -3.09 -2.75 -17.13
C LEU A 147 -3.19 -2.05 -15.76
N GLU A 148 -4.30 -1.35 -15.49
CA GLU A 148 -4.57 -0.78 -14.16
C GLU A 148 -4.68 -1.86 -13.08
N ARG A 149 -5.37 -2.97 -13.38
CA ARG A 149 -5.47 -4.12 -12.46
C ARG A 149 -4.11 -4.75 -12.19
N GLU A 150 -3.32 -5.03 -13.24
CA GLU A 150 -1.97 -5.60 -13.10
C GLU A 150 -1.04 -4.69 -12.31
N LYS A 151 -1.15 -3.37 -12.49
CA LYS A 151 -0.37 -2.39 -11.72
C LYS A 151 -0.71 -2.43 -10.23
N GLU A 152 -1.99 -2.55 -9.87
CA GLU A 152 -2.39 -2.69 -8.47
C GLU A 152 -1.98 -4.04 -7.87
N GLU A 153 -2.06 -5.13 -8.65
CA GLU A 153 -1.54 -6.44 -8.25
C GLU A 153 -0.02 -6.43 -8.04
N ALA A 154 0.73 -5.74 -8.90
CA ALA A 154 2.17 -5.58 -8.75
C ALA A 154 2.51 -4.79 -7.48
N LYS A 155 1.84 -3.66 -7.24
CA LYS A 155 2.04 -2.83 -6.02
C LYS A 155 1.72 -3.60 -4.73
N THR A 156 0.64 -4.40 -4.73
CA THR A 156 0.27 -5.20 -3.56
C THR A 156 1.30 -6.30 -3.30
N LYS A 157 1.76 -6.99 -4.34
CA LYS A 157 2.87 -7.97 -4.23
C LYS A 157 4.15 -7.31 -3.72
N GLU A 158 4.53 -6.15 -4.26
CA GLU A 158 5.71 -5.40 -3.83
C GLU A 158 5.66 -5.06 -2.33
N LYS A 159 4.53 -4.56 -1.84
CA LYS A 159 4.33 -4.29 -0.40
C LYS A 159 4.45 -5.54 0.46
N VAL A 160 3.95 -6.67 -0.01
CA VAL A 160 4.06 -7.95 0.70
C VAL A 160 5.53 -8.40 0.75
N PHE A 161 6.24 -8.32 -0.37
CA PHE A 161 7.67 -8.66 -0.43
C PHE A 161 8.51 -7.73 0.45
N GLN A 162 8.25 -6.42 0.44
CA GLN A 162 8.94 -5.45 1.32
C GLN A 162 8.76 -5.84 2.81
N LYS A 163 7.55 -6.15 3.25
CA LYS A 163 7.30 -6.61 4.63
C LYS A 163 8.03 -7.91 4.97
N GLN A 164 8.08 -8.86 4.03
CA GLN A 164 8.83 -10.11 4.22
C GLN A 164 10.33 -9.83 4.36
N VAL A 165 10.87 -8.96 3.50
CA VAL A 165 12.28 -8.54 3.57
C VAL A 165 12.58 -7.82 4.88
N GLU A 166 11.74 -6.89 5.34
CA GLU A 166 11.88 -6.23 6.64
C GLU A 166 11.89 -7.22 7.79
N THR A 167 11.01 -8.22 7.75
CA THR A 167 10.94 -9.27 8.78
C THR A 167 12.22 -10.09 8.81
N LEU A 168 12.71 -10.53 7.64
CA LEU A 168 13.95 -11.30 7.52
C LEU A 168 15.18 -10.49 7.95
N ARG A 169 15.23 -9.20 7.57
CA ARG A 169 16.27 -8.26 8.03
C ARG A 169 16.25 -8.14 9.56
N GLY A 170 15.06 -8.00 10.16
CA GLY A 170 14.89 -7.98 11.61
C GLY A 170 15.38 -9.25 12.30
N SER A 171 15.06 -10.43 11.77
CA SER A 171 15.57 -11.70 12.30
C SER A 171 17.09 -11.85 12.15
N ARG A 172 17.67 -11.32 11.06
CA ARG A 172 19.14 -11.27 10.88
C ARG A 172 19.79 -10.40 11.95
N LEU A 173 19.25 -9.21 12.23
CA LEU A 173 19.73 -8.35 13.32
C LEU A 173 19.69 -9.08 14.67
N GLU A 174 18.57 -9.73 15.00
CA GLU A 174 18.44 -10.50 16.24
C GLU A 174 19.52 -11.59 16.35
N ALA A 175 19.75 -12.34 15.27
CA ALA A 175 20.79 -13.35 15.22
C ALA A 175 22.21 -12.77 15.38
N ASP A 176 22.48 -11.60 14.80
CA ASP A 176 23.78 -10.93 14.90
C ASP A 176 24.03 -10.39 16.32
N VAL A 177 23.01 -9.80 16.95
CA VAL A 177 23.06 -9.39 18.36
C VAL A 177 23.26 -10.59 19.27
N LEU A 178 22.48 -11.66 19.07
CA LEU A 178 22.56 -12.87 19.89
C LEU A 178 23.95 -13.52 19.80
N ARG A 179 24.52 -13.61 18.59
CA ARG A 179 25.87 -14.11 18.36
C ARG A 179 26.92 -13.25 19.07
N SER A 180 26.82 -11.92 18.94
CA SER A 180 27.74 -10.98 19.58
C SER A 180 27.62 -11.00 21.11
N ALA A 181 26.40 -11.07 21.65
CA ALA A 181 26.14 -11.18 23.08
C ALA A 181 26.71 -12.49 23.67
N THR A 182 26.52 -13.60 22.95
CA THR A 182 27.08 -14.91 23.35
C THR A 182 28.62 -14.87 23.35
N LYS A 183 29.23 -14.28 22.31
CA LYS A 183 30.68 -14.10 22.20
C LYS A 183 31.26 -13.25 23.35
N ASN A 184 30.49 -12.29 23.86
CA ASN A 184 30.87 -11.43 24.98
C ASN A 184 30.32 -11.92 26.33
N ASN A 185 30.04 -13.23 26.47
CA ASN A 185 29.64 -13.88 27.72
C ASN A 185 28.38 -13.31 28.39
N ALA A 186 27.39 -12.84 27.62
CA ALA A 186 26.12 -12.42 28.20
C ALA A 186 25.46 -13.55 29.01
N TRP A 187 24.91 -13.22 30.17
CA TRP A 187 24.18 -14.13 31.04
C TRP A 187 22.94 -14.68 30.34
N ASN A 188 22.15 -13.79 29.73
CA ASN A 188 20.97 -14.10 28.93
C ASN A 188 20.99 -13.32 27.59
N PRO A 189 21.52 -13.92 26.50
CA PRO A 189 21.61 -13.27 25.19
C PRO A 189 20.26 -12.80 24.63
N ASP A 190 19.16 -13.52 24.88
CA ASP A 190 17.83 -13.14 24.39
C ASP A 190 17.33 -11.83 25.03
N GLN A 191 17.67 -11.63 26.31
CA GLN A 191 17.40 -10.37 27.00
C GLN A 191 18.20 -9.21 26.39
N ILE A 192 19.44 -9.46 25.96
CA ILE A 192 20.25 -8.44 25.27
C ILE A 192 19.57 -8.03 23.97
N VAL A 193 19.11 -8.99 23.16
CA VAL A 193 18.36 -8.70 21.93
C VAL A 193 17.17 -7.79 22.21
N ALA A 194 16.36 -8.10 23.21
CA ALA A 194 15.19 -7.28 23.57
C ALA A 194 15.55 -5.84 23.99
N LEU A 195 16.67 -5.66 24.70
CA LEU A 195 17.12 -4.35 25.17
C LEU A 195 17.73 -3.51 24.06
N VAL A 196 18.47 -4.12 23.13
CA VAL A 196 19.34 -3.38 22.22
C VAL A 196 18.85 -3.27 20.78
N LYS A 197 17.91 -4.13 20.35
CA LYS A 197 17.44 -4.20 18.96
C LYS A 197 16.95 -2.84 18.43
N GLY A 198 16.36 -2.01 19.29
CA GLY A 198 15.84 -0.68 18.91
C GLY A 198 16.91 0.39 18.63
N PHE A 199 18.18 0.16 19.00
CA PHE A 199 19.25 1.14 18.78
C PHE A 199 19.89 1.05 17.39
N PHE A 200 19.56 0.02 16.61
CA PHE A 200 20.15 -0.20 15.28
C PHE A 200 19.25 0.32 14.18
N THR A 201 19.87 1.00 13.22
CA THR A 201 19.25 1.41 11.97
C THR A 201 19.79 0.55 10.83
N TYR A 202 18.90 0.11 9.94
CA TYR A 202 19.30 -0.62 8.75
C TYR A 202 19.68 0.36 7.65
N ASP A 203 20.89 0.21 7.11
CA ASP A 203 21.35 0.93 5.92
C ASP A 203 21.12 0.05 4.68
N GLU A 204 20.26 0.52 3.77
CA GLU A 204 19.93 -0.18 2.54
C GLU A 204 21.08 -0.20 1.52
N GLN A 205 21.98 0.79 1.56
CA GLN A 205 23.11 0.88 0.62
C GLN A 205 24.20 -0.12 0.97
N LEU A 206 24.43 -0.33 2.27
CA LEU A 206 25.49 -1.20 2.77
C LEU A 206 24.99 -2.61 3.15
N ASP A 207 23.67 -2.85 3.10
CA ASP A 207 22.99 -4.08 3.55
C ASP A 207 23.40 -4.51 4.98
N LYS A 208 23.50 -3.54 5.88
CA LYS A 208 24.02 -3.74 7.25
C LYS A 208 23.24 -2.92 8.27
N TYR A 209 23.22 -3.43 9.49
CA TYR A 209 22.73 -2.70 10.65
C TYR A 209 23.87 -1.95 11.31
N THR A 210 23.66 -0.66 11.55
CA THR A 210 24.62 0.23 12.21
C THR A 210 23.95 0.95 13.38
N HIS A 211 24.76 1.30 14.37
CA HIS A 211 24.36 2.15 15.48
C HIS A 211 25.02 3.52 15.32
N LEU A 212 24.20 4.56 15.25
CA LEU A 212 24.69 5.94 15.10
C LEU A 212 25.08 6.52 16.46
N VAL A 213 26.37 6.79 16.64
CA VAL A 213 26.89 7.46 17.82
C VAL A 213 26.78 8.95 17.62
N ARG A 214 26.18 9.66 18.60
CA ARG A 214 25.97 11.11 18.54
C ARG A 214 26.80 11.84 19.59
N ASP A 215 27.26 13.05 19.27
CA ASP A 215 27.86 13.97 20.24
C ASP A 215 26.81 14.60 21.16
N ASP A 216 27.27 15.33 22.18
CA ASP A 216 26.44 16.10 23.12
C ASP A 216 25.58 17.18 22.43
N LYS A 217 25.86 17.48 21.15
CA LYS A 217 25.12 18.44 20.31
C LYS A 217 24.17 17.73 19.34
N GLY A 218 24.05 16.40 19.41
CA GLY A 218 23.15 15.57 18.61
C GLY A 218 23.63 15.27 17.18
N LYS A 219 24.87 15.63 16.82
CA LYS A 219 25.45 15.32 15.51
C LYS A 219 26.01 13.90 15.50
N ILE A 220 25.89 13.22 14.36
CA ILE A 220 26.48 11.88 14.17
C ILE A 220 27.99 12.04 14.09
N VAL A 221 28.71 11.30 14.94
CA VAL A 221 30.17 11.32 15.04
C VAL A 221 30.78 10.05 14.50
N ASP A 222 30.11 8.91 14.73
CA ASP A 222 30.64 7.59 14.40
C ASP A 222 29.49 6.60 14.13
N GLU A 223 29.81 5.53 13.43
CA GLU A 223 28.89 4.44 13.11
C GLU A 223 29.48 3.13 13.61
N GLN A 224 28.82 2.52 14.60
CA GLN A 224 29.27 1.26 15.17
C GLN A 224 28.55 0.09 14.53
N SER A 225 29.30 -0.98 14.26
CA SER A 225 28.73 -2.27 13.90
C SER A 225 28.02 -2.92 15.10
N VAL A 226 27.19 -3.93 14.82
CA VAL A 226 26.49 -4.69 15.86
C VAL A 226 27.46 -5.30 16.88
N ASP A 227 28.57 -5.90 16.45
CA ASP A 227 29.53 -6.54 17.37
C ASP A 227 30.24 -5.51 18.26
N GLU A 228 30.63 -4.36 17.69
CA GLU A 228 31.27 -3.27 18.43
C GLU A 228 30.35 -2.66 19.47
N PHE A 229 29.11 -2.35 19.07
CA PHE A 229 28.12 -1.79 19.99
C PHE A 229 27.83 -2.75 21.15
N ILE A 230 27.60 -4.03 20.87
CA ILE A 230 27.28 -5.02 21.90
C ILE A 230 28.45 -5.22 22.87
N LYS A 231 29.68 -5.25 22.35
CA LYS A 231 30.87 -5.32 23.20
C LYS A 231 30.97 -4.10 24.13
N VAL A 232 30.79 -2.90 23.61
CA VAL A 232 30.82 -1.66 24.42
C VAL A 232 29.67 -1.64 25.42
N TYR A 233 28.47 -2.00 24.99
CA TYR A 233 27.26 -2.03 25.81
C TYR A 233 27.41 -2.95 27.02
N LEU A 234 27.90 -4.18 26.82
CA LEU A 234 28.10 -5.17 27.89
C LEU A 234 29.29 -4.84 28.80
N SER A 235 30.21 -3.97 28.37
CA SER A 235 31.37 -3.54 29.17
C SER A 235 31.07 -2.35 30.09
N LYS A 236 29.86 -1.77 30.03
CA LYS A 236 29.45 -0.67 30.90
C LYS A 236 29.18 -1.19 32.32
N GLU A 237 29.61 -0.44 33.33
CA GLU A 237 29.39 -0.77 34.76
C GLU A 237 27.89 -0.98 35.07
N GLU A 238 27.02 -0.16 34.47
CA GLU A 238 25.56 -0.27 34.61
C GLU A 238 24.99 -1.61 34.11
N ASN A 239 25.71 -2.32 33.24
CA ASN A 239 25.29 -3.55 32.59
C ASN A 239 26.07 -4.79 33.07
N GLU A 240 26.88 -4.67 34.13
CA GLU A 240 27.69 -5.78 34.64
C GLU A 240 26.84 -7.00 35.03
N ASN A 241 25.61 -6.77 35.51
CA ASN A 241 24.62 -7.80 35.83
C ASN A 241 24.16 -8.63 34.62
N LEU A 242 24.44 -8.18 33.40
CA LEU A 242 24.09 -8.85 32.16
C LEU A 242 25.20 -9.78 31.63
N VAL A 243 26.37 -9.80 32.27
CA VAL A 243 27.54 -10.59 31.85
C VAL A 243 27.83 -11.69 32.88
N LYS A 244 28.21 -12.87 32.41
CA LYS A 244 28.62 -13.97 33.28
C LYS A 244 29.96 -13.62 33.92
N SER A 245 30.06 -13.74 35.25
CA SER A 245 31.32 -13.56 35.95
C SER A 245 32.35 -14.57 35.45
N THR A 246 33.56 -14.10 35.14
CA THR A 246 34.65 -14.91 34.56
C THR A 246 35.36 -15.78 35.61
N ILE A 247 34.71 -16.06 36.74
CA ILE A 247 35.26 -16.93 37.76
C ILE A 247 35.16 -18.36 37.22
N LYS A 248 36.32 -18.99 36.96
CA LYS A 248 36.42 -20.44 36.73
C LYS A 248 35.98 -21.18 37.99
N THR A 249 34.68 -21.29 38.22
CA THR A 249 34.14 -22.28 39.15
C THR A 249 33.97 -23.57 38.37
N ASP A 250 34.92 -24.48 38.50
CA ASP A 250 34.71 -25.92 38.32
C ASP A 250 33.69 -26.38 39.37
N THR A 251 32.44 -26.00 39.18
CA THR A 251 31.31 -26.48 39.96
C THR A 251 30.40 -27.19 38.98
N THR A 252 30.46 -28.51 39.06
CA THR A 252 29.45 -29.48 38.62
C THR A 252 28.05 -29.04 39.06
N PHE A 253 27.44 -28.16 38.28
CA PHE A 253 26.00 -27.99 38.24
C PHE A 253 25.55 -28.41 36.85
N SER A 254 25.09 -29.66 36.78
CA SER A 254 24.27 -30.19 35.69
C SER A 254 23.00 -29.34 35.61
N THR A 255 23.09 -28.20 34.93
CA THR A 255 21.92 -27.54 34.36
C THR A 255 21.49 -28.41 33.19
N ASN A 256 20.32 -29.01 33.35
CA ASN A 256 19.61 -29.77 32.34
C ASN A 256 19.17 -28.79 31.24
N THR A 257 20.13 -28.27 30.51
CA THR A 257 19.93 -27.52 29.29
C THR A 257 19.69 -28.58 28.24
N GLN A 258 18.47 -28.66 27.72
CA GLN A 258 18.22 -29.30 26.43
C GLN A 258 18.94 -28.47 25.36
N THR A 259 20.26 -28.63 25.29
CA THR A 259 21.02 -28.38 24.07
C THR A 259 20.49 -29.38 23.05
N THR A 260 19.72 -28.88 22.10
CA THR A 260 19.63 -29.48 20.76
C THR A 260 21.01 -29.38 20.13
N THR A 261 21.91 -30.22 20.60
CA THR A 261 23.23 -30.42 20.02
C THR A 261 22.99 -30.93 18.60
N ASN A 262 23.55 -30.19 17.63
CA ASN A 262 23.88 -30.70 16.31
C ASN A 262 24.58 -32.06 16.47
N VAL A 263 23.81 -33.14 16.35
CA VAL A 263 24.34 -34.48 16.18
C VAL A 263 24.77 -34.55 14.72
N GLY A 264 26.09 -34.65 14.53
CA GLY A 264 26.67 -35.04 13.27
C GLY A 264 25.90 -36.23 12.69
N ILE A 265 25.50 -36.03 11.45
CA ILE A 265 24.88 -36.97 10.51
C ILE A 265 25.37 -38.40 10.78
N LYS A 266 24.55 -39.17 11.48
CA LYS A 266 24.48 -40.62 11.31
C LYS A 266 23.04 -40.94 10.94
N THR A 267 22.89 -41.25 9.66
CA THR A 267 21.73 -41.87 9.04
C THR A 267 21.23 -43.05 9.86
N THR A 268 20.16 -42.85 10.63
CA THR A 268 19.28 -43.94 11.05
C THR A 268 17.84 -43.48 10.88
N THR A 269 17.33 -43.79 9.69
CA THR A 269 15.92 -43.80 9.28
C THR A 269 15.11 -44.65 10.26
N LYS A 270 14.43 -44.00 11.21
CA LYS A 270 13.33 -44.59 11.99
C LYS A 270 12.14 -43.62 12.11
N GLY A 271 11.88 -42.85 11.05
CA GLY A 271 10.65 -42.07 10.90
C GLY A 271 9.61 -42.81 10.05
N LYS A 272 8.34 -42.44 10.19
CA LYS A 272 7.22 -42.99 9.41
C LYS A 272 7.35 -42.77 7.90
N TYR A 273 8.09 -41.72 7.52
CA TYR A 273 8.40 -41.36 6.14
C TYR A 273 9.85 -41.71 5.83
N LYS A 274 10.07 -42.41 4.70
CA LYS A 274 11.40 -42.79 4.23
C LYS A 274 11.83 -41.88 3.08
N ALA A 275 13.12 -41.51 3.06
CA ALA A 275 13.69 -40.69 1.98
C ALA A 275 13.60 -41.37 0.60
N ASP A 276 13.52 -42.70 0.58
CA ASP A 276 13.45 -43.52 -0.63
C ASP A 276 12.02 -43.72 -1.14
N ASP A 277 11.01 -43.15 -0.47
CA ASP A 277 9.62 -43.26 -0.90
C ASP A 277 9.40 -42.44 -2.20
N PRO A 278 8.88 -43.05 -3.28
CA PRO A 278 8.64 -42.36 -4.56
C PRO A 278 7.80 -41.08 -4.42
N GLN A 279 6.87 -41.06 -3.45
CA GLN A 279 6.01 -39.90 -3.21
C GLN A 279 6.78 -38.77 -2.52
N ILE A 280 7.70 -39.09 -1.61
CA ILE A 280 8.59 -38.12 -0.95
C ILE A 280 9.57 -37.52 -1.95
N ILE A 281 10.16 -38.32 -2.84
CA ILE A 281 11.11 -37.85 -3.85
C ILE A 281 10.43 -36.87 -4.82
N LYS A 282 9.22 -37.18 -5.27
CA LYS A 282 8.46 -36.31 -6.17
C LYS A 282 8.09 -34.98 -5.50
N GLU A 283 7.53 -35.04 -4.30
CA GLU A 283 7.18 -33.84 -3.54
C GLU A 283 8.41 -32.99 -3.15
N ALA A 284 9.54 -33.63 -2.83
CA ALA A 284 10.80 -32.95 -2.53
C ALA A 284 11.37 -32.22 -3.76
N THR A 285 11.26 -32.84 -4.94
CA THR A 285 11.67 -32.24 -6.22
C THR A 285 10.81 -31.02 -6.55
N ASP A 286 9.49 -31.12 -6.39
CA ASP A 286 8.55 -30.00 -6.57
C ASP A 286 8.82 -28.83 -5.60
N LYS A 287 9.44 -29.12 -4.45
CA LYS A 287 9.79 -28.14 -3.39
C LYS A 287 11.26 -27.73 -3.41
N ASN A 288 12.05 -28.23 -4.36
CA ASN A 288 13.48 -27.96 -4.50
C ASN A 288 14.28 -28.26 -3.20
N LEU A 289 13.94 -29.37 -2.53
CA LEU A 289 14.57 -29.81 -1.28
C LEU A 289 15.14 -31.24 -1.43
N PRO A 290 16.18 -31.60 -0.65
CA PRO A 290 16.63 -32.99 -0.56
C PRO A 290 15.49 -33.91 -0.04
N PRO A 291 15.31 -35.12 -0.60
CA PRO A 291 14.26 -36.06 -0.17
C PRO A 291 14.32 -36.42 1.33
N ALA A 292 15.52 -36.46 1.92
CA ALA A 292 15.70 -36.70 3.35
C ALA A 292 15.12 -35.56 4.21
N ASP A 293 15.36 -34.31 3.80
CA ASP A 293 14.88 -33.12 4.52
C ASP A 293 13.36 -33.01 4.39
N TRP A 294 12.81 -33.33 3.22
CA TRP A 294 11.36 -33.33 3.01
C TRP A 294 10.63 -34.39 3.84
N ALA A 295 11.22 -35.59 3.98
CA ALA A 295 10.68 -36.64 4.85
C ALA A 295 10.56 -36.18 6.31
N GLU A 296 11.60 -35.50 6.83
CA GLU A 296 11.60 -34.97 8.20
C GLU A 296 10.59 -33.84 8.38
N ILE A 297 10.47 -32.93 7.39
CA ILE A 297 9.48 -31.86 7.40
C ILE A 297 8.05 -32.43 7.45
N LYS A 298 7.77 -33.48 6.66
CA LYS A 298 6.46 -34.13 6.61
C LYS A 298 6.11 -34.81 7.94
N GLU A 299 7.09 -35.45 8.59
CA GLU A 299 6.93 -36.03 9.92
C GLU A 299 6.63 -34.97 10.99
N ARG A 300 7.34 -33.85 10.98
CA ARG A 300 7.08 -32.72 11.89
C ARG A 300 5.69 -32.10 11.66
N MET A 301 5.23 -32.01 10.42
CA MET A 301 3.90 -31.49 10.10
C MET A 301 2.78 -32.42 10.62
N GLU A 302 2.90 -33.73 10.45
CA GLU A 302 1.92 -34.71 10.96
C GLU A 302 1.88 -34.68 12.50
N ASN A 303 3.05 -34.66 13.16
CA ASN A 303 3.12 -34.56 14.63
C ASN A 303 2.52 -33.26 15.18
N LYS A 304 2.70 -32.14 14.47
CA LYS A 304 2.08 -30.86 14.81
C LYS A 304 0.56 -30.90 14.62
N GLN A 305 0.07 -31.53 13.54
CA GLN A 305 -1.38 -31.68 13.32
C GLN A 305 -2.01 -32.59 14.38
N ASN A 306 -1.34 -33.69 14.75
CA ASN A 306 -1.83 -34.61 15.79
C ASN A 306 -1.87 -33.93 17.16
N SER A 307 -0.82 -33.19 17.55
CA SER A 307 -0.85 -32.45 18.83
C SER A 307 -1.91 -31.34 18.87
N MET A 308 -2.23 -30.72 17.73
CA MET A 308 -3.35 -29.78 17.64
C MET A 308 -4.72 -30.45 17.72
N ARG A 309 -4.86 -31.68 17.18
CA ARG A 309 -6.11 -32.46 17.29
C ARG A 309 -6.36 -32.95 18.71
N GLU A 310 -5.32 -33.43 19.40
CA GLU A 310 -5.41 -33.84 20.80
C GLU A 310 -5.77 -32.68 21.73
N LYS A 311 -5.25 -31.47 21.46
CA LYS A 311 -5.62 -30.26 22.20
C LYS A 311 -7.05 -29.78 21.96
N LYS A 312 -7.70 -30.18 20.86
CA LYS A 312 -9.11 -29.84 20.56
C LYS A 312 -10.11 -30.84 21.12
N GLN A 313 -9.65 -32.01 21.55
CA GLN A 313 -10.49 -33.07 22.13
C GLN A 313 -10.45 -33.10 23.67
N LYS A 314 -9.57 -32.31 24.29
CA LYS A 314 -9.57 -32.00 25.72
C LYS A 314 -10.28 -30.67 25.96
#